data_AF-A0A5C5VT89-F1
#
_entry.id   AF-A0A5C5VT89-F1
#
_cell.length_a   1.000
_cell.length_b   1.000
_cell.length_c   1.000
_cell.angle_alpha   90.00
_cell.angle_beta   90.00
_cell.angle_gamma   90.00
#
_symmetry.space_group_name_H-M   'P 1'
#
loop_
_entity.id
_entity.type
_entity.pdbx_description
1 polymer ?
#
loop_
_entity_poly.entity_id
_entity_poly.type
_entity_poly.pdbx_seq_one_letter_code
_entity_poly.pdbx_strand_id
1 'polypeptide(L)' 'MSNKKPEPLMKPQSQKKCPFCGHASYSAGGVHPQCSRDQADKQRRELRTVEVAIVPSTDGERAAQRNRFNLSYQSGR' A
#
# COMPACT_ATOMS: atom_id res chain seq x y z
N MET A 1 -13.81 -32.25 -40.81
CA MET A 1 -12.74 -32.45 -39.80
C MET A 1 -12.96 -31.46 -38.65
N SER A 2 -13.68 -31.88 -37.59
CA SER A 2 -13.87 -31.02 -36.41
C SER A 2 -12.70 -31.24 -35.45
N ASN A 3 -11.65 -30.43 -35.58
CA ASN A 3 -10.51 -30.44 -34.65
C ASN A 3 -10.89 -29.68 -33.38
N LYS A 4 -11.71 -30.30 -32.52
CA LYS A 4 -11.93 -29.78 -31.17
C LYS A 4 -10.74 -30.16 -30.30
N LYS A 5 -10.23 -29.19 -29.53
CA LYS A 5 -9.10 -29.39 -28.62
C LYS A 5 -9.44 -30.51 -27.63
N PRO A 6 -8.48 -31.41 -27.33
CA PRO A 6 -8.68 -32.46 -26.33
C PRO A 6 -8.99 -31.83 -24.97
N GLU A 7 -9.85 -32.49 -24.20
CA GLU A 7 -10.18 -32.02 -22.86
C GLU A 7 -8.94 -32.00 -21.97
N PRO A 8 -8.76 -30.95 -21.15
CA PRO A 8 -7.65 -30.86 -20.22
C PRO A 8 -7.67 -32.03 -19.23
N LEU A 9 -6.51 -32.65 -19.00
CA LEU A 9 -6.35 -33.78 -18.07
C LEU A 9 -6.74 -33.42 -16.62
N MET A 10 -6.58 -32.15 -16.24
CA MET A 10 -6.92 -31.65 -14.92
C MET A 10 -7.96 -30.53 -15.03
N LYS A 11 -9.01 -30.65 -14.21
CA LYS A 11 -9.98 -29.57 -14.06
C LYS A 11 -9.31 -28.41 -13.31
N PRO A 12 -9.52 -27.15 -13.73
CA PRO A 12 -8.99 -26.00 -13.02
C PRO A 12 -9.57 -25.98 -11.60
N GLN A 13 -8.71 -25.86 -10.59
CA GLN A 13 -9.16 -25.71 -9.21
C GLN A 13 -9.82 -24.33 -9.02
N SER A 14 -10.88 -24.27 -8.21
CA SER A 14 -11.52 -23.01 -7.84
C SER A 14 -10.54 -22.15 -7.06
N GLN A 15 -10.09 -21.04 -7.64
CA GLN A 15 -9.23 -20.09 -6.95
C GLN A 15 -10.00 -19.38 -5.85
N LYS A 16 -9.36 -19.22 -4.68
CA LYS A 16 -9.93 -18.42 -3.58
C LYS A 16 -9.97 -16.95 -4.02
N LYS A 17 -11.07 -16.25 -3.74
CA LYS A 17 -11.19 -14.81 -4.02
C LYS A 17 -10.80 -14.01 -2.80
N CYS A 18 -10.09 -12.91 -3.02
CA CYS A 18 -9.77 -11.94 -1.99
C CYS A 18 -11.03 -11.23 -1.50
N PRO A 19 -11.31 -11.20 -0.18
CA PRO A 19 -12.50 -10.55 0.35
C PRO A 19 -12.44 -9.01 0.26
N PHE A 20 -11.26 -8.43 0.01
CA PHE A 20 -11.08 -6.99 -0.05
C PHE A 20 -11.28 -6.42 -1.45
N CYS A 21 -10.75 -7.10 -2.48
CA CYS A 21 -10.80 -6.62 -3.87
C CYS A 21 -11.59 -7.52 -4.81
N GLY A 22 -12.03 -8.70 -4.37
CA GLY A 22 -12.81 -9.64 -5.17
C GLY A 22 -12.03 -10.43 -6.22
N HIS A 23 -10.76 -10.10 -6.46
CA HIS A 23 -9.89 -10.81 -7.40
C HIS A 23 -9.38 -12.13 -6.84
N ALA A 24 -9.03 -13.05 -7.73
CA ALA A 24 -8.44 -14.32 -7.33
C ALA A 24 -7.12 -14.10 -6.58
N SER A 25 -6.96 -14.81 -5.46
CA SER A 25 -5.80 -14.77 -4.61
C SER A 25 -5.04 -16.08 -4.70
N TYR A 26 -3.72 -15.95 -4.82
CA TYR A 26 -2.78 -17.08 -4.81
C TYR A 26 -2.27 -17.40 -3.41
N SER A 27 -2.72 -16.66 -2.39
CA SER A 27 -2.31 -16.86 -1.01
C SER A 27 -3.09 -18.00 -0.36
N ALA A 28 -2.45 -18.76 0.52
CA ALA A 28 -3.10 -19.88 1.22
C ALA A 28 -4.39 -19.47 1.97
N GLY A 29 -4.36 -18.28 2.59
CA GLY A 29 -5.50 -17.67 3.28
C GLY A 29 -6.52 -16.97 2.36
N GLY A 30 -6.29 -16.91 1.05
CA GLY A 30 -7.18 -16.25 0.11
C GLY A 30 -7.13 -14.72 0.12
N VAL A 31 -6.24 -14.08 0.90
CA VAL A 31 -6.07 -12.61 0.97
C VAL A 31 -4.76 -12.21 0.29
N HIS A 32 -4.76 -11.19 -0.58
CA HIS A 32 -3.52 -10.71 -1.19
C HIS A 32 -2.61 -10.05 -0.14
N PRO A 33 -1.26 -10.20 -0.25
CA PRO A 33 -0.32 -9.57 0.67
C PRO A 33 -0.48 -8.05 0.76
N GLN A 34 -0.74 -7.40 -0.38
CA GLN A 34 -0.96 -5.95 -0.43
C GLN A 34 -2.24 -5.54 0.31
N CYS A 35 -3.36 -6.22 0.04
CA CYS A 35 -4.63 -5.96 0.72
C CYS A 35 -4.55 -6.17 2.23
N SER A 36 -3.81 -7.19 2.68
CA SER A 36 -3.58 -7.44 4.11
C SER A 36 -2.79 -6.30 4.76
N ARG A 37 -1.77 -5.76 4.08
CA ARG A 37 -0.99 -4.63 4.57
C ARG A 37 -1.83 -3.36 4.65
N ASP A 38 -2.58 -3.05 3.60
CA ASP A 38 -3.43 -1.85 3.55
C ASP A 38 -4.49 -1.87 4.67
N GLN A 39 -5.08 -3.04 4.95
CA GLN A 39 -6.01 -3.20 6.07
C GLN A 39 -5.34 -2.91 7.41
N ALA A 40 -4.15 -3.46 7.66
CA ALA A 40 -3.40 -3.22 8.89
C ALA A 40 -2.98 -1.75 9.04
N ASP A 41 -2.64 -1.09 7.92
CA ASP A 41 -2.23 0.30 7.91
C ASP A 41 -3.41 1.28 8.01
N LYS A 42 -4.63 0.87 7.70
CA LYS A 42 -5.83 1.72 7.81
C LYS A 42 -5.98 2.29 9.22
N GLN A 43 -5.86 1.44 10.24
CA GLN A 43 -5.93 1.85 11.64
C GLN A 43 -4.80 2.83 12.01
N ARG A 44 -3.56 2.55 11.56
CA ARG A 44 -2.42 3.43 11.82
C ARG A 44 -2.60 4.81 11.17
N ARG A 45 -3.18 4.88 9.97
CA ARG A 45 -3.46 6.16 9.29
C ARG A 45 -4.51 6.97 10.03
N GLU A 46 -5.58 6.34 10.47
CA GLU A 46 -6.66 7.00 11.23
C GLU A 46 -6.12 7.64 12.53
N LEU A 47 -5.33 6.88 13.31
CA LEU A 47 -4.70 7.41 14.51
C LEU A 47 -3.75 8.58 14.22
N ARG A 48 -2.95 8.48 13.15
CA ARG A 48 -2.01 9.53 12.77
C ARG A 48 -2.72 10.80 12.29
N THR A 49 -3.89 10.69 11.64
CA THR A 49 -4.68 11.87 11.26
C THR A 49 -5.22 12.61 12.49
N VAL A 50 -5.60 11.88 13.54
CA VAL A 50 -6.03 12.48 14.81
C VAL A 50 -4.85 13.17 15.49
N GLU A 51 -3.69 12.52 15.55
CA GLU A 51 -2.49 13.10 16.16
C GLU A 51 -2.03 14.38 15.43
N VAL A 52 -1.97 14.35 14.09
CA VAL A 52 -1.60 15.52 13.28
C VAL A 52 -2.62 16.65 13.40
N ALA A 53 -3.90 16.35 13.65
CA ALA A 53 -4.91 17.38 13.89
C ALA A 53 -4.76 18.07 15.27
N ILE A 54 -4.15 17.40 16.24
CA ILE A 54 -3.97 17.92 17.62
C ILE A 54 -2.68 18.74 17.73
N VAL A 55 -1.62 18.37 17.02
CA VAL A 55 -0.36 19.13 17.04
C VAL A 55 -0.47 20.27 16.02
N PRO A 56 -0.50 21.55 16.44
CA PRO A 56 -0.49 22.65 15.49
C PRO A 56 0.82 22.59 14.70
N SER A 57 0.70 22.32 13.40
CA SER A 57 1.83 22.40 12.47
C SER A 57 2.42 23.81 12.57
N THR A 58 3.58 23.95 13.21
CA THR A 58 4.40 25.15 13.07
C THR A 58 5.04 25.11 11.68
N ASP A 59 4.22 25.24 10.64
CA ASP A 59 4.64 25.21 9.23
C ASP A 59 5.69 26.31 8.96
N GLY A 60 5.72 27.37 9.78
CA GLY A 60 6.77 28.39 9.79
C GLY A 60 8.15 27.90 10.25
N GLU A 61 8.23 26.94 11.17
CA GLU A 61 9.52 26.48 11.74
C GLU A 61 10.20 25.44 10.83
N ARG A 62 9.43 24.54 10.21
CA ARG A 62 9.95 23.54 9.25
C ARG A 62 10.48 24.18 7.97
N ALA A 63 9.87 25.27 7.49
CA ALA A 63 10.37 26.03 6.35
C ALA A 63 11.70 26.73 6.68
N ALA A 64 11.82 27.32 7.88
CA ALA A 64 13.04 27.97 8.34
C ALA A 64 14.22 26.99 8.50
N GLN A 65 13.96 25.77 8.99
CA GLN A 65 15.00 24.76 9.20
C GLN A 65 15.55 24.18 7.88
N ARG A 66 14.70 24.02 6.85
CA ARG A 66 15.14 23.64 5.49
C ARG A 66 16.01 24.72 4.84
N ASN A 67 15.64 25.99 4.99
CA ASN A 67 16.44 27.10 4.46
C ASN A 67 17.81 27.22 5.15
N ARG A 68 17.89 26.95 6.46
CA ARG A 68 19.16 26.97 7.20
C ARG A 68 20.13 25.87 6.75
N PHE A 69 19.62 24.67 6.46
CA PHE A 69 20.44 23.58 5.94
C PHE A 69 21.01 23.90 4.54
N ASN A 70 20.18 24.44 3.64
CA ASN A 70 20.62 24.83 2.29
C ASN A 70 21.64 25.98 2.29
N LEU A 71 21.53 26.95 3.22
CA LEU A 71 22.50 28.05 3.33
C LEU A 71 23.88 27.55 3.77
N SER A 72 23.92 26.60 4.71
CA SER A 72 25.19 26.03 5.22
C SER A 72 25.98 25.25 4.17
N TYR A 73 25.29 24.69 3.17
CA TYR A 73 25.92 23.98 2.05
C TYR A 73 26.53 24.93 1.00
N GLN A 74 26.00 26.15 0.85
CA GLN A 74 26.47 27.12 -0.14
C GLN A 74 27.64 27.98 0.36
N SER A 75 27.80 28.16 1.67
CA SER A 75 28.89 28.97 2.25
C SER A 75 30.20 28.21 2.50
N GLY A 76 30.28 26.94 2.09
CA GLY A 76 31.42 26.05 2.32
C GLY A 76 32.19 25.64 1.04
N ARG A 77 32.05 26.40 -0.05
CA ARG A 77 32.86 26.25 -1.27
C ARG A 77 33.77 27.44 -1.46
#